data_AF-A0A7Y6PMH6-F1
#
_entry.id   AF-A0A7Y6PMH6-F1
#
_cell.length_a   1.000
_cell.length_b   1.000
_cell.length_c   1.000
_cell.angle_alpha   90.00
_cell.angle_beta   90.00
_cell.angle_gamma   90.00
#
_symmetry.space_group_name_H-M   'P 1'
#
loop_
_entity.id
_entity.type
_entity.pdbx_description
1 polymer ?
#
loop_
_entity_poly.entity_id
_entity_poly.type
_entity_poly.pdbx_seq_one_letter_code
_entity_poly.pdbx_strand_id
1 'polypeptide(L)' 'MAAELKKSVGVDAQLLRGGSGEFTIWLDDKLVSEKKNGQFPSPESVVEAVKAAMKPS' A
#
# COMPACT_ATOMS: atom_id res chain seq x y z
N MET A 1 6.43 -5.85 -0.68
CA MET A 1 5.14 -5.22 -0.36
C MET A 1 3.94 -6.12 -0.64
N ALA A 2 3.60 -6.46 -1.89
CA ALA A 2 2.41 -7.28 -2.21
C ALA A 2 2.34 -8.62 -1.43
N ALA A 3 3.43 -9.38 -1.40
CA ALA A 3 3.51 -10.63 -0.63
C ALA A 3 3.34 -10.42 0.88
N GLU A 4 3.79 -9.28 1.40
CA GLU A 4 3.69 -8.96 2.81
C GLU A 4 2.27 -8.54 3.22
N LEU A 5 1.58 -7.80 2.35
CA LEU A 5 0.16 -7.51 2.51
C LEU A 5 -0.67 -8.80 2.54
N LYS A 6 -0.41 -9.73 1.61
CA LYS A 6 -1.07 -11.04 1.62
C LYS A 6 -0.85 -11.80 2.93
N LYS A 7 0.39 -11.80 3.43
CA LYS A 7 0.73 -12.47 4.69
C LYS A 7 0.12 -11.81 5.93
N SER A 8 0.08 -10.47 5.97
CA SER A 8 -0.27 -9.70 7.17
C SER A 8 -1.75 -9.32 7.28
N VAL A 9 -2.44 -9.15 6.15
CA VAL A 9 -3.85 -8.74 6.08
C VAL A 9 -4.73 -9.65 5.21
N GLY A 10 -4.14 -10.66 4.54
CA GLY A 10 -4.90 -11.59 3.70
C GLY A 10 -5.43 -10.96 2.40
N VAL A 11 -4.94 -9.77 2.03
CA VAL A 11 -5.38 -9.05 0.83
C VAL A 11 -4.52 -9.46 -0.36
N ASP A 12 -5.16 -9.83 -1.46
CA ASP A 12 -4.48 -10.02 -2.75
C ASP A 12 -4.25 -8.65 -3.41
N ALA A 13 -2.98 -8.28 -3.57
CA ALA A 13 -2.57 -7.02 -4.18
C ALA A 13 -2.22 -7.22 -5.65
N GLN A 14 -2.74 -6.35 -6.52
CA GLN A 14 -2.35 -6.30 -7.93
C GLN A 14 -1.20 -5.31 -8.12
N LEU A 15 -0.22 -5.70 -8.93
CA LEU A 15 0.90 -4.84 -9.30
C LEU A 15 0.58 -4.12 -10.61
N LEU A 16 0.30 -2.82 -10.50
CA LEU A 16 0.08 -1.95 -11.65
C LEU A 16 1.37 -1.20 -11.99
N ARG A 17 1.66 -1.06 -13.29
CA ARG A 17 2.81 -0.30 -13.74
C ARG A 17 2.47 1.20 -13.65
N GLY A 18 3.11 1.88 -12.71
CA GLY A 18 3.03 3.33 -12.53
C GLY A 18 4.01 4.12 -13.40
N GLY A 19 4.04 5.43 -13.15
CA GLY A 19 4.97 6.38 -13.77
C GLY A 19 6.43 6.24 -13.32
N SER A 20 7.30 7.10 -13.84
CA SER A 20 8.74 7.09 -13.52
C SER A 20 9.01 7.32 -12.03
N GLY A 21 9.50 6.28 -11.35
CA GLY A 21 9.85 6.35 -9.93
C GLY A 21 8.64 6.38 -8.99
N GLU A 22 7.45 6.13 -9.52
CA GLU A 22 6.19 6.08 -8.79
C GLU A 22 6.10 4.84 -7.92
N PHE A 23 5.62 5.04 -6.70
CA PHE A 23 5.20 3.96 -5.83
C PHE A 23 4.01 4.46 -5.04
N THR A 24 2.86 3.96 -5.39
CA THR A 24 1.58 4.31 -4.80
C THR A 24 0.82 3.02 -4.54
N ILE A 25 0.17 2.99 -3.38
CA ILE A 25 -0.64 1.88 -2.93
C ILE A 25 -2.04 2.43 -2.75
N TRP A 26 -2.96 1.81 -3.45
CA TRP A 26 -4.37 2.15 -3.46
C TRP A 26 -5.14 0.98 -2.86
N LEU A 27 -6.15 1.29 -2.06
CA LEU A 27 -7.17 0.35 -1.64
C LEU A 27 -8.49 0.88 -2.18
N ASP A 28 -9.06 0.16 -3.15
CA ASP A 28 -10.15 0.67 -3.98
C ASP A 28 -9.74 2.02 -4.62
N ASP A 29 -10.50 3.09 -4.37
CA ASP A 29 -10.20 4.45 -4.86
C ASP A 29 -9.47 5.33 -3.83
N LYS A 30 -9.00 4.75 -2.72
CA LYS A 30 -8.32 5.49 -1.66
C LYS A 30 -6.82 5.28 -1.69
N LEU A 31 -6.07 6.38 -1.82
CA LEU A 31 -4.63 6.37 -1.64
C LEU A 31 -4.31 6.04 -0.17
N VAL A 32 -3.67 4.89 0.07
CA VAL A 32 -3.32 4.43 1.42
C VAL A 32 -1.86 4.67 1.75
N SER A 33 -0.97 4.61 0.75
CA SER A 33 0.44 4.91 0.95
C SER A 33 1.11 5.32 -0.36
N GLU A 34 2.13 6.17 -0.26
CA GLU A 34 2.91 6.61 -1.41
C GLU A 34 4.37 6.80 -1.00
N LYS A 35 5.25 6.78 -2.00
CA LYS A 35 6.63 7.21 -1.86
C LYS A 35 6.69 8.73 -1.77
N LYS A 36 7.29 9.25 -0.70
CA LYS A 36 7.47 10.68 -0.47
C LYS A 36 8.95 11.05 -0.48
N ASN A 37 9.31 12.15 -1.13
CA ASN A 37 10.68 12.67 -1.17
C ASN A 37 11.74 11.62 -1.57
N GLY A 38 11.43 10.75 -2.54
CA GLY A 38 12.36 9.71 -2.98
C GLY A 38 12.44 8.48 -2.07
N GLN A 39 11.80 8.50 -0.90
CA GLN A 39 11.86 7.43 0.10
C GLN A 39 10.60 6.57 0.07
N PHE A 40 10.81 5.27 0.05
CA PHE A 40 9.73 4.30 0.16
C PHE A 40 9.21 4.24 1.60
N PRO A 41 7.90 4.09 1.81
CA PRO A 41 7.36 3.85 3.13
C PRO A 41 7.86 2.52 3.69
N SER A 42 7.95 2.40 5.01
CA SER A 42 8.32 1.14 5.64
C SER A 42 7.20 0.11 5.45
N PRO A 43 7.53 -1.19 5.34
CA PRO A 43 6.54 -2.22 5.10
C PRO A 43 5.46 -2.29 6.20
N GLU A 44 5.89 -2.14 7.46
CA GLU A 44 5.03 -2.01 8.63
C GLU A 44 4.03 -0.84 8.52
N SER A 45 4.50 0.36 8.13
CA SER A 45 3.64 1.54 7.98
C SER A 45 2.59 1.36 6.87
N VAL A 46 2.98 0.70 5.77
CA VAL A 46 2.03 0.36 4.70
C VAL A 46 0.97 -0.61 5.20
N VAL A 47 1.35 -1.66 5.92
CA VAL A 47 0.40 -2.65 6.46
C VAL A 47 -0.59 -1.99 7.41
N GLU A 48 -0.13 -1.09 8.29
CA GLU A 48 -1.01 -0.35 9.20
C GLU A 48 -1.96 0.58 8.44
N ALA A 49 -1.46 1.31 7.44
CA ALA A 49 -2.29 2.19 6.61
C ALA A 49 -3.39 1.41 5.86
N VAL A 50 -3.06 0.23 5.31
CA VAL A 50 -4.04 -0.65 4.67
C VAL A 50 -5.06 -1.16 5.69
N LYS A 51 -4.63 -1.64 6.87
CA LYS A 51 -5.55 -2.07 7.93
C LYS A 51 -6.50 -0.96 8.38
N ALA A 52 -5.98 0.26 8.53
CA ALA A 52 -6.77 1.42 8.90
C ALA A 52 -7.79 1.78 7.81
N ALA A 53 -7.42 1.67 6.54
CA ALA A 53 -8.32 1.92 5.43
C ALA A 53 -9.40 0.84 5.24
N MET A 54 -9.13 -0.41 5.63
CA MET A 54 -10.10 -1.50 5.58
C MET A 54 -11.16 -1.44 6.69
N LYS A 55 -10.91 -0.72 7.80
CA LYS A 55 -11.90 -0.58 8.88
C LYS A 55 -12.89 0.53 8.51
N PRO A 56 -14.20 0.24 8.33
CA PRO A 56 -15.20 1.28 8.27
C PRO A 56 -15.25 1.97 9.64
N SER A 57 -15.16 3.30 9.65
CA SER A 57 -15.55 4.12 10.81
C SER A 57 -17.06 4.23 10.88
#